data_AF-A0A7S1FL14-F1
#
_entry.id   AF-A0A7S1FL14-F1
#
_cell.length_a   1.000
_cell.length_b   1.000
_cell.length_c   1.000
_cell.angle_alpha   90.00
_cell.angle_beta   90.00
_cell.angle_gamma   90.00
#
_symmetry.space_group_name_H-M   'P 1'
#
loop_
_entity.id
_entity.type
_entity.pdbx_description
1 polymer ?
#
loop_
_entity_poly.entity_id
_entity_poly.type
_entity_poly.pdbx_seq_one_letter_code
_entity_poly.pdbx_strand_id
1 'polypeptide(L)'
;DELSEEDKLTVGRARKMQRFLSQPFQVAEVFTGSPGKYVDIKATIAGFKGVIEGKYDDLPEMAFYMVGGIDEVIAKADKLVKDVASRKESAAKGKDSRDTEIKDLPSLEKMVS
;
A
#
# COMPACT_ATOMS: atom_id res chain seq x y z
N ASP A 1 7.96 -15.85 16.23
CA ASP A 1 9.26 -15.75 16.92
C ASP A 1 10.11 -17.00 16.90
N GLU A 2 9.69 -18.10 16.25
CA GLU A 2 10.46 -19.36 16.25
C GLU A 2 11.57 -19.45 15.18
N LEU A 3 11.68 -18.45 14.30
CA LEU A 3 12.68 -18.41 13.23
C LEU A 3 13.95 -17.68 13.68
N SER A 4 15.09 -18.10 13.13
CA SER A 4 16.35 -17.35 13.26
C SER A 4 16.22 -15.97 12.58
N GLU A 5 17.06 -15.00 12.96
CA GLU A 5 17.01 -13.66 12.34
C GLU A 5 17.31 -13.70 10.84
N GLU A 6 18.16 -14.64 10.39
CA GLU A 6 18.45 -14.87 8.98
C GLU A 6 17.25 -15.45 8.21
N ASP A 7 16.51 -16.37 8.83
CA ASP A 7 15.28 -16.92 8.25
C ASP A 7 14.19 -15.86 8.17
N LYS A 8 14.05 -15.02 9.21
CA LYS A 8 13.12 -13.89 9.21
C LYS A 8 13.42 -12.92 8.07
N LEU A 9 14.71 -12.61 7.85
CA LEU A 9 15.15 -11.78 6.73
C LEU A 9 14.75 -12.41 5.38
N THR A 10 15.02 -13.70 5.21
CA THR A 10 14.68 -14.45 4.00
C THR A 10 13.18 -14.44 3.73
N VAL A 11 12.36 -14.70 4.76
CA VAL A 11 10.90 -14.65 4.67
C VAL A 11 10.43 -13.23 4.31
N GLY A 12 11.00 -12.20 4.93
CA GLY A 12 10.68 -10.80 4.63
C GLY A 12 10.95 -10.44 3.17
N ARG A 13 12.13 -10.79 2.65
CA ARG A 13 12.47 -10.58 1.23
C ARG A 13 11.58 -11.39 0.29
N ALA A 14 11.30 -12.65 0.62
CA ALA A 14 10.43 -13.51 -0.18
C ALA A 14 9.00 -12.94 -0.28
N ARG A 15 8.45 -12.42 0.82
CA ARG A 15 7.14 -11.74 0.82
C ARG A 15 7.13 -10.49 -0.04
N LYS A 16 8.18 -9.65 0.05
CA LYS A 16 8.32 -8.47 -0.80
C LYS A 16 8.38 -8.85 -2.27
N MET A 17 9.15 -9.88 -2.63
CA MET A 17 9.21 -10.39 -4.02
C MET A 17 7.86 -10.92 -4.48
N GLN A 18 7.17 -11.71 -3.66
CA GLN A 18 5.83 -12.22 -3.97
C GLN A 18 4.85 -11.08 -4.29
N ARG A 19 4.92 -9.98 -3.53
CA ARG A 19 4.09 -8.80 -3.78
C ARG A 19 4.57 -8.03 -5.01
N PHE A 20 5.87 -7.91 -5.24
CA PHE A 20 6.44 -7.18 -6.38
C PHE A 20 6.14 -7.83 -7.73
N LEU A 21 5.82 -9.13 -7.75
CA LEU A 21 5.29 -9.80 -8.94
C LEU A 21 3.86 -9.34 -9.31
N SER A 22 3.16 -8.64 -8.42
CA SER A 22 1.84 -8.06 -8.73
C SER A 22 1.99 -6.71 -9.43
N GLN A 23 1.31 -6.58 -10.57
CA GLN A 23 1.30 -5.35 -11.36
C GLN A 23 -0.14 -5.02 -11.80
N PRO A 24 -0.50 -3.73 -11.88
CA PRO A 24 -1.78 -3.32 -12.43
C PRO A 24 -1.78 -3.54 -13.96
N PHE A 25 -2.72 -4.35 -14.44
CA PHE A 25 -2.87 -4.60 -15.87
C PHE A 25 -3.76 -3.55 -16.52
N GLN A 26 -3.37 -3.07 -17.70
CA GLN A 26 -4.15 -2.10 -18.47
C GLN A 26 -5.57 -2.60 -18.80
N VAL A 27 -5.72 -3.90 -19.05
CA VAL A 27 -7.03 -4.51 -19.29
C VAL A 27 -7.91 -4.59 -18.03
N ALA A 28 -7.31 -4.54 -16.84
CA ALA A 28 -8.01 -4.63 -15.56
C ALA A 28 -8.37 -3.26 -14.98
N GLU A 29 -7.95 -2.16 -15.62
CA GLU A 29 -8.20 -0.79 -15.17
C GLU A 29 -9.70 -0.51 -15.03
N VAL A 30 -10.52 -1.02 -15.95
CA VAL A 30 -11.99 -0.85 -15.93
C VAL A 30 -12.67 -1.49 -14.71
N PHE A 31 -12.04 -2.49 -14.09
CA PHE A 31 -12.57 -3.19 -12.92
C PHE A 31 -11.93 -2.72 -11.61
N THR A 32 -10.66 -2.33 -11.65
CA THR A 32 -9.87 -1.99 -10.46
C THR A 32 -9.76 -0.49 -10.20
N GLY A 33 -10.06 0.35 -11.20
CA GLY A 33 -9.85 1.79 -11.16
C GLY A 33 -8.39 2.22 -11.09
N SER A 34 -7.45 1.27 -11.16
CA SER A 34 -6.01 1.53 -11.08
C SER A 34 -5.40 1.50 -12.48
N PRO A 35 -4.64 2.55 -12.88
CA PRO A 35 -4.10 2.63 -14.23
C PRO A 35 -3.07 1.53 -14.47
N GLY A 36 -3.18 0.88 -15.63
CA GLY A 36 -2.24 -0.16 -16.03
C GLY A 36 -0.80 0.35 -16.14
N LYS A 37 0.16 -0.53 -15.83
CA LYS A 37 1.59 -0.21 -15.91
C LYS A 37 2.32 -1.21 -16.81
N TYR A 38 3.16 -0.67 -17.69
CA TYR A 38 4.11 -1.45 -18.46
C TYR A 38 5.49 -1.29 -17.85
N VAL A 39 6.22 -2.41 -17.71
CA VAL A 39 7.50 -2.46 -17.00
C VAL A 39 8.54 -3.07 -17.93
N ASP A 40 9.60 -2.31 -18.20
CA ASP A 40 10.69 -2.79 -19.04
C ASP A 40 11.46 -3.91 -18.36
N ILE A 41 11.90 -4.91 -19.15
CA ILE A 41 12.68 -6.06 -18.66
C ILE A 41 13.91 -5.62 -17.85
N LYS A 42 14.63 -4.58 -18.31
CA LYS A 42 15.80 -4.05 -17.61
C LYS A 42 15.44 -3.50 -16.22
N ALA A 43 14.32 -2.80 -16.12
CA ALA A 43 13.84 -2.26 -14.84
C ALA A 43 13.38 -3.38 -13.90
N THR A 44 12.71 -4.42 -14.42
CA THR A 44 12.32 -5.60 -13.66
C THR A 44 13.54 -6.30 -13.04
N ILE A 45 14.57 -6.59 -13.86
CA ILE A 45 15.79 -7.24 -13.38
C ILE A 45 16.49 -6.39 -12.31
N ALA A 46 16.61 -5.08 -12.53
CA ALA A 46 17.23 -4.18 -11.56
C ALA A 46 16.45 -4.10 -10.24
N GLY A 47 15.11 -4.04 -10.31
CA GLY A 47 14.24 -4.03 -9.14
C GLY A 47 14.37 -5.31 -8.31
N PHE A 48 14.23 -6.48 -8.94
CA PHE A 48 14.37 -7.76 -8.25
C PHE A 48 15.77 -7.97 -7.68
N LYS A 49 16.81 -7.59 -8.43
CA LYS A 49 18.20 -7.64 -7.92
C LYS A 49 18.36 -6.80 -6.66
N GLY A 50 17.81 -5.58 -6.63
CA GLY A 50 17.89 -4.73 -5.44
C GLY A 50 17.13 -5.28 -4.23
N VAL A 51 16.00 -5.97 -4.44
CA VAL A 51 15.28 -6.66 -3.35
C VAL A 51 16.09 -7.84 -2.79
N ILE A 52 16.72 -8.63 -3.66
CA ILE A 52 17.57 -9.76 -3.25
C ILE A 52 18.82 -9.29 -2.50
N GLU A 53 19.44 -8.19 -2.96
CA GLU A 53 20.61 -7.57 -2.33
C GLU A 53 20.27 -6.84 -1.01
N GLY A 54 18.99 -6.68 -0.66
CA GLY A 54 18.55 -6.04 0.57
C GLY A 54 18.49 -4.51 0.54
N LYS A 55 18.61 -3.89 -0.64
CA LYS A 55 18.58 -2.41 -0.78
C LYS A 55 17.26 -1.78 -0.34
N TYR A 56 16.20 -2.58 -0.27
CA TYR A 56 14.84 -2.14 0.03
C TYR A 56 14.27 -2.89 1.25
N ASP A 57 15.13 -3.35 2.15
CA ASP A 57 14.72 -4.07 3.35
C ASP A 57 13.95 -3.16 4.34
N ASP A 58 14.20 -1.86 4.31
CA ASP A 58 13.51 -0.88 5.16
C ASP A 58 12.09 -0.54 4.64
N LEU A 59 11.78 -0.88 3.39
CA LEU A 59 10.48 -0.56 2.80
C LEU A 59 9.40 -1.57 3.25
N PRO A 60 8.17 -1.10 3.54
CA PRO A 60 7.09 -1.98 3.97
C PRO A 60 6.63 -2.90 2.83
N GLU A 61 6.20 -4.13 3.16
CA GLU A 61 5.72 -5.12 2.17
C GLU A 61 4.58 -4.58 1.28
N MET A 62 3.71 -3.73 1.85
CA MET A 62 2.58 -3.13 1.14
C MET A 62 3.00 -2.14 0.04
N ALA A 63 4.22 -1.59 0.11
CA ALA A 63 4.74 -0.73 -0.94
C ALA A 63 5.05 -1.50 -2.22
N PHE A 64 5.31 -2.81 -2.13
CA PHE A 64 5.59 -3.68 -3.27
C PHE A 64 4.34 -4.23 -3.97
N TYR A 65 3.14 -3.95 -3.45
CA TYR A 65 1.90 -4.47 -4.02
C TYR A 65 1.34 -3.55 -5.10
N MET A 66 0.94 -4.09 -6.26
CA MET A 66 0.30 -3.37 -7.36
C MET A 66 1.06 -2.11 -7.76
N VAL A 67 2.30 -2.30 -8.20
CA VAL A 67 3.21 -1.26 -8.67
C VAL A 67 3.82 -1.68 -10.00
N GLY A 68 4.25 -0.72 -10.82
CA GLY A 68 4.99 -1.02 -12.04
C GLY A 68 6.47 -1.29 -11.78
N GLY A 69 7.16 -0.40 -11.08
CA GLY A 69 8.61 -0.47 -10.92
C GLY A 69 9.07 -0.09 -9.53
N ILE A 70 10.39 -0.15 -9.32
CA ILE A 70 10.97 0.11 -8.00
C ILE A 70 10.83 1.58 -7.57
N ASP A 71 10.84 2.51 -8.52
CA ASP A 71 10.62 3.93 -8.25
C ASP A 71 9.21 4.17 -7.68
N GLU A 72 8.21 3.42 -8.17
CA GLU A 72 6.85 3.47 -7.65
C GLU A 72 6.75 2.83 -6.27
N VAL A 73 7.55 1.80 -5.97
CA VAL A 73 7.64 1.23 -4.61
C VAL A 73 8.11 2.29 -3.62
N ILE A 74 9.18 3.02 -3.96
CA ILE A 74 9.74 4.08 -3.10
C ILE A 74 8.70 5.19 -2.89
N ALA A 75 8.09 5.69 -3.97
CA ALA A 75 7.05 6.71 -3.89
C ALA A 75 5.83 6.26 -3.06
N LYS A 76 5.44 4.98 -3.19
CA LYS A 76 4.34 4.40 -2.41
C LYS A 76 4.71 4.23 -0.94
N ALA A 77 5.93 3.85 -0.63
CA ALA A 77 6.43 3.79 0.74
C ALA A 77 6.37 5.17 1.41
N ASP A 78 6.83 6.22 0.72
CA ASP A 78 6.75 7.59 1.22
C ASP A 78 5.31 8.02 1.50
N LYS A 79 4.38 7.67 0.60
CA LYS A 79 2.96 7.95 0.79
C LYS A 79 2.41 7.22 2.02
N LEU A 80 2.74 5.95 2.19
CA LEU A 80 2.30 5.17 3.36
C LEU A 80 2.81 5.77 4.67
N VAL A 81 4.06 6.24 4.71
CA VAL A 81 4.60 6.93 5.89
C VAL A 81 3.83 8.22 6.19
N LYS A 82 3.57 9.05 5.17
CA LYS A 82 2.78 10.28 5.30
C LYS A 82 1.34 10.02 5.75
N ASP A 83 0.71 8.97 5.23
CA ASP A 83 -0.65 8.57 5.61
C ASP A 83 -0.70 8.10 7.07
N VAL A 84 0.30 7.34 7.53
CA VAL A 84 0.39 6.94 8.94
C VAL A 84 0.62 8.14 9.86
N ALA A 85 1.47 9.09 9.45
CA ALA A 85 1.71 10.31 10.22
C ALA A 85 0.44 11.15 10.35
N SER A 86 -0.27 11.40 9.25
CA SER A 86 -1.52 12.20 9.26
C SER A 86 -2.65 11.53 10.05
N ARG A 87 -2.73 10.19 10.04
CA ARG A 87 -3.69 9.44 10.88
C ARG A 87 -3.36 9.54 12.37
N LYS A 88 -2.08 9.49 12.75
CA LYS A 88 -1.67 9.71 14.15
C LYS A 88 -2.03 11.12 14.63
N GLU A 89 -1.85 12.13 13.79
CA GLU A 89 -2.28 13.51 14.09
C GLU A 89 -3.80 13.65 14.22
N SER A 90 -4.55 12.97 13.34
CA SER A 90 -6.02 12.98 13.35
C SER A 90 -6.60 12.26 14.57
N ALA A 91 -5.97 11.15 14.98
CA ALA A 91 -6.31 10.42 16.20
C ALA A 91 -5.97 11.21 17.46
N ALA A 92 -4.85 11.96 17.47
CA ALA A 92 -4.49 12.85 18.56
C ALA A 92 -5.42 14.09 18.66
N LYS A 93 -6.07 14.49 17.56
CA LYS A 93 -7.01 15.62 17.51
C LYS A 93 -8.47 15.28 17.82
N GLY A 94 -8.80 14.01 18.11
CA GLY A 94 -10.14 13.63 18.61
C GLY A 94 -11.30 14.17 17.78
N LYS A 95 -11.20 14.17 16.45
CA LYS A 95 -12.31 14.61 15.60
C LYS A 95 -13.32 13.47 15.50
N ASP A 96 -14.28 13.47 16.41
CA ASP A 96 -15.38 12.53 16.43
C ASP A 96 -16.23 12.73 15.16
N SER A 97 -16.02 11.85 14.17
CA SER A 97 -16.80 11.83 12.93
C SER A 97 -18.27 11.45 13.17
N ARG A 98 -18.66 11.10 14.40
CA ARG A 98 -20.04 10.75 14.77
C ARG A 98 -20.96 11.98 14.90
N ASP A 99 -20.42 13.18 15.13
CA ASP A 99 -21.25 14.40 15.29
C ASP A 99 -21.77 14.96 13.95
N THR A 100 -21.14 14.62 12.83
CA THR A 100 -21.55 15.09 11.51
C THR A 100 -22.65 14.23 10.89
N GLU A 101 -22.68 12.92 11.18
CA GLU A 101 -23.70 12.01 10.63
C GLU A 101 -25.11 12.29 11.17
N ILE A 102 -25.23 12.76 12.42
CA ILE A 102 -26.54 13.06 13.03
C ILE A 102 -27.20 14.30 12.40
N LYS A 103 -26.44 15.21 11.77
CA LYS A 103 -26.99 16.44 11.17
C LYS A 103 -27.62 16.23 9.79
N ASP A 104 -27.11 15.27 9.03
CA ASP A 104 -27.53 15.00 7.65
C ASP A 104 -28.56 13.86 7.55
N LEU A 105 -28.84 13.16 8.65
CA LEU A 105 -29.93 12.19 8.73
C LEU A 105 -31.27 12.91 8.94
N PRO A 106 -32.24 12.78 8.03
CA PRO A 106 -33.59 13.26 8.30
C PRO A 106 -34.15 12.52 9.53
N SER A 107 -34.89 13.25 10.38
CA SER A 107 -35.56 12.64 11.54
C SER A 107 -36.41 11.45 11.11
N LEU A 108 -36.48 10.40 11.92
CA LEU A 108 -37.24 9.18 11.63
C LEU A 108 -38.71 9.47 11.24
N GLU A 109 -39.28 10.56 11.75
CA GLU A 109 -40.62 11.05 11.39
C GLU A 109 -40.75 11.45 9.91
N LYS A 110 -39.68 11.96 9.27
CA LYS A 110 -39.67 12.32 7.84
C LYS A 110 -39.45 11.13 6.91
N MET A 111 -39.03 9.97 7.43
CA MET A 111 -38.81 8.75 6.64
C MET A 111 -40.06 7.85 6.54
N VAL A 112 -41.07 8.07 7.40
CA VAL A 112 -42.28 7.22 7.49
C VAL A 112 -43.53 7.94 6.93
N SER A 113 -43.36 9.13 6.34
CA SER A 113 -44.38 9.80 5.51
C SER A 113 -44.09 9.62 4.03
#